data_AF-A0A5B6UY80-F1
#
_entry.id   AF-A0A5B6UY80-F1
#
_cell.length_a   1.000
_cell.length_b   1.000
_cell.length_c   1.000
_cell.angle_alpha   90.00
_cell.angle_beta   90.00
_cell.angle_gamma   90.00
#
_symmetry.space_group_name_H-M   'P 1'
#
loop_
_entity.id
_entity.type
_entity.pdbx_description
1 polymer ?
#
loop_
_entity_poly.entity_id
_entity_poly.type
_entity_poly.pdbx_seq_one_letter_code
_entity_poly.pdbx_strand_id
1 'polypeptide(L)'
;MDRRQRIAIFTTASLTWMIGTAINPLFCAAYLAKGGDRKITLVIPWLSLKDQKLVYSDNAMFGSPWEQESYIRQWLERRIAFIPDFDKRSIIPVGDISEIISDEEADIPVIEEPGHLTWFHQGKRWKTKFRLVIGIMHTNYLEYVKREKNGRLLAFLLKYLNSWVVSIYCHKVIRLSTATQDYPRSIICNVHGVNPKFLEMVWSKGYGELLKLIRDHQKELAGLEIDMYGNGEDSDQVKEAANKLKLVVRVHPGCDHADPLFHDYEIFLNPSTTDVVCTTTAEALAMGKIVICANHPSNDFFKQFSN
;
A
#
# COMPACT_ATOMS: atom_id res chain seq x y z
N MET A 1 2.39 -29.96 -22.79
CA MET A 1 2.35 -29.63 -21.35
C MET A 1 2.02 -28.16 -21.24
N ASP A 2 0.88 -27.83 -20.66
CA ASP A 2 0.42 -26.45 -20.56
C ASP A 2 1.33 -25.69 -19.59
N ARG A 3 2.08 -24.71 -20.09
CA ARG A 3 3.10 -24.00 -19.29
C ARG A 3 2.38 -23.01 -18.37
N ARG A 4 2.19 -23.37 -17.10
CA ARG A 4 1.69 -22.44 -16.06
C ARG A 4 2.44 -21.10 -16.14
N GLN A 5 1.68 -20.01 -16.16
CA GLN A 5 2.24 -18.65 -16.15
C GLN A 5 3.06 -18.43 -14.87
N ARG A 6 4.18 -17.72 -15.00
CA ARG A 6 5.08 -17.43 -13.87
C ARG A 6 5.12 -15.94 -13.61
N ILE A 7 4.79 -15.56 -12.38
CA ILE A 7 4.80 -14.16 -11.95
C ILE A 7 5.82 -13.98 -10.83
N ALA A 8 6.78 -13.10 -11.06
CA ALA A 8 7.80 -12.73 -10.06
C ALA A 8 7.57 -11.29 -9.60
N ILE A 9 7.28 -11.09 -8.32
CA ILE A 9 7.02 -9.78 -7.72
C ILE A 9 8.28 -9.31 -7.00
N PHE A 10 8.87 -8.22 -7.46
CA PHE A 10 10.06 -7.62 -6.88
C PHE A 10 9.69 -6.39 -6.08
N THR A 11 10.14 -6.30 -4.83
CA THR A 11 9.93 -5.13 -3.98
C THR A 11 11.22 -4.60 -3.37
N THR A 12 11.26 -3.28 -3.15
CA THR A 12 12.34 -2.56 -2.47
C THR A 12 12.35 -2.75 -0.95
N ALA A 13 11.26 -3.26 -0.37
CA ALA A 13 11.09 -3.36 1.07
C ALA A 13 10.56 -4.74 1.46
N SER A 14 10.93 -5.21 2.66
CA SER A 14 10.34 -6.42 3.24
C SER A 14 9.37 -6.07 4.36
N LEU A 15 8.53 -7.03 4.73
CA LEU A 15 7.47 -6.86 5.74
C LEU A 15 7.94 -6.18 7.02
N THR A 16 9.18 -6.45 7.45
CA THR A 16 9.78 -5.94 8.68
C THR A 16 9.94 -4.42 8.75
N TRP A 17 9.78 -3.72 7.62
CA TRP A 17 9.71 -2.26 7.57
C TRP A 17 8.30 -1.71 7.82
N MET A 18 7.26 -2.55 7.75
CA MET A 18 5.86 -2.20 8.01
C MET A 18 5.31 -1.02 7.19
N ILE A 19 5.78 -0.89 5.94
CA ILE A 19 5.35 0.14 4.98
C ILE A 19 4.54 -0.44 3.83
N GLY A 20 3.79 0.42 3.13
CA GLY A 20 2.95 0.01 2.00
C GLY A 20 3.72 -0.75 0.91
N THR A 21 4.93 -0.32 0.57
CA THR A 21 5.79 -0.99 -0.41
C THR A 21 6.29 -2.37 0.05
N ALA A 22 6.17 -2.72 1.33
CA ALA A 22 6.48 -4.04 1.85
C ALA A 22 5.24 -4.93 1.98
N ILE A 23 4.15 -4.37 2.49
CA ILE A 23 2.91 -5.08 2.81
C ILE A 23 2.11 -5.39 1.55
N ASN A 24 1.98 -4.42 0.65
CA ASN A 24 1.15 -4.54 -0.54
C ASN A 24 1.64 -5.64 -1.51
N PRO A 25 2.95 -5.74 -1.80
CA PRO A 25 3.45 -6.81 -2.67
C PRO A 25 3.32 -8.20 -2.02
N LEU A 26 3.44 -8.29 -0.70
CA LEU A 26 3.25 -9.53 0.05
C LEU A 26 1.81 -10.04 -0.09
N PHE A 27 0.81 -9.16 0.10
CA PHE A 27 -0.59 -9.55 -0.12
C PHE A 27 -0.85 -9.86 -1.60
N CYS A 28 -0.31 -9.08 -2.53
CA CYS A 28 -0.41 -9.36 -3.96
C CYS A 28 0.10 -10.77 -4.29
N ALA A 29 1.28 -11.15 -3.79
CA ALA A 29 1.83 -12.49 -3.96
C ALA A 29 0.90 -13.57 -3.39
N ALA A 30 0.41 -13.38 -2.16
CA ALA A 30 -0.47 -14.32 -1.48
C ALA A 30 -1.79 -14.55 -2.24
N TYR A 31 -2.45 -13.47 -2.67
CA TYR A 31 -3.74 -13.56 -3.35
C TYR A 31 -3.62 -14.07 -4.79
N LEU A 32 -2.54 -13.74 -5.50
CA LEU A 32 -2.26 -14.34 -6.80
C LEU A 32 -1.96 -15.84 -6.69
N ALA A 33 -1.31 -16.28 -5.61
CA ALA A 33 -1.01 -17.68 -5.36
C ALA A 33 -2.26 -18.52 -5.05
N LYS A 34 -3.31 -17.90 -4.50
CA LYS A 34 -4.56 -18.58 -4.12
C LYS A 34 -5.21 -19.34 -5.29
N GLY A 35 -5.03 -18.85 -6.53
CA GLY A 35 -5.64 -19.45 -7.73
C GLY A 35 -5.04 -20.80 -8.15
N GLY A 36 -3.80 -21.11 -7.77
CA GLY A 36 -3.10 -22.35 -8.13
C GLY A 36 -2.83 -22.56 -9.63
N ASP A 37 -3.29 -21.66 -10.49
CA ASP A 37 -3.11 -21.64 -11.95
C ASP A 37 -1.74 -21.07 -12.36
N ARG A 38 -1.10 -20.32 -11.44
CA ARG A 38 0.14 -19.58 -11.68
C ARG A 38 1.20 -19.95 -10.64
N LYS A 39 2.46 -19.93 -11.05
CA LYS A 39 3.59 -20.01 -10.12
C LYS A 39 3.97 -18.59 -9.71
N ILE A 40 3.87 -18.29 -8.41
CA ILE A 40 4.16 -16.96 -7.85
C ILE A 40 5.47 -16.99 -7.08
N THR A 41 6.33 -16.01 -7.33
CA THR A 41 7.57 -15.81 -6.58
C THR A 41 7.60 -14.38 -6.05
N LEU A 42 7.72 -14.21 -4.74
CA LEU A 42 7.95 -12.92 -4.10
C LEU A 42 9.44 -12.73 -3.82
N VAL A 43 10.02 -11.65 -4.32
CA VAL A 43 11.44 -11.31 -4.20
C VAL A 43 11.58 -10.08 -3.30
N ILE A 44 12.17 -10.26 -2.11
CA ILE A 44 12.29 -9.23 -1.07
C ILE A 44 13.74 -8.97 -0.64
N PRO A 45 14.10 -7.81 -0.10
CA PRO A 45 15.47 -7.57 0.34
C PRO A 45 15.92 -8.43 1.55
N TRP A 46 17.18 -8.87 1.50
CA TRP A 46 17.92 -9.43 2.64
C TRP A 46 19.05 -8.49 3.00
N LEU A 47 19.14 -8.16 4.29
CA LEU A 47 20.09 -7.18 4.81
C LEU A 47 21.07 -7.82 5.79
N SER A 48 22.24 -7.17 5.94
CA SER A 48 23.19 -7.50 6.99
C SER A 48 22.58 -7.24 8.37
N LEU A 49 22.99 -7.97 9.41
CA LEU A 49 22.48 -7.76 10.78
C LEU A 49 22.61 -6.31 11.26
N LYS A 50 23.69 -5.61 10.85
CA LYS A 50 23.90 -4.20 11.17
C LYS A 50 22.81 -3.31 10.56
N ASP A 51 22.45 -3.56 9.31
CA ASP A 51 21.45 -2.76 8.60
C ASP A 51 20.03 -3.14 9.03
N GLN A 52 19.77 -4.42 9.33
CA GLN A 52 18.50 -4.88 9.90
C GLN A 52 18.17 -4.10 11.18
N LYS A 53 19.14 -3.94 12.09
CA LYS A 53 18.99 -3.17 13.32
C LYS A 53 18.59 -1.70 13.10
N LEU A 54 18.96 -1.13 11.95
CA LEU A 54 18.68 0.28 11.65
C LEU A 54 17.27 0.50 11.08
N VAL A 55 16.75 -0.48 10.33
CA VAL A 55 15.55 -0.28 9.49
C VAL A 55 14.38 -1.21 9.78
N TYR A 56 14.57 -2.30 10.55
CA TYR A 56 13.46 -3.18 10.94
C TYR A 56 12.77 -2.65 12.19
N SER A 57 11.44 -2.71 12.21
CA SER A 57 10.66 -2.37 13.40
C SER A 57 10.83 -3.43 14.49
N ASP A 58 10.56 -3.03 15.74
CA ASP A 58 10.36 -3.95 16.88
C ASP A 58 11.52 -4.91 17.19
N ASN A 59 12.77 -4.52 16.85
CA ASN A 59 13.98 -5.33 17.02
C ASN A 59 13.92 -6.73 16.36
N ALA A 60 13.03 -6.94 15.39
CA ALA A 60 13.04 -8.15 14.59
C ALA A 60 14.39 -8.21 13.86
N MET A 61 15.23 -9.19 14.19
CA MET A 61 16.50 -9.45 13.49
C MET A 61 16.57 -10.93 13.19
N PHE A 62 17.08 -11.26 12.01
CA PHE A 62 17.16 -12.62 11.52
C PHE A 62 18.60 -12.96 11.19
N GLY A 63 19.06 -14.11 11.69
CA GLY A 63 20.37 -14.66 11.37
C GLY A 63 20.43 -15.27 9.97
N SER A 64 19.26 -15.65 9.41
CA SER A 64 19.16 -16.28 8.09
C SER A 64 17.94 -15.86 7.28
N PRO A 65 17.99 -15.93 5.92
CA PRO A 65 16.83 -15.64 5.07
C PRO A 65 15.62 -16.54 5.36
N TRP A 66 15.84 -17.76 5.84
CA TRP A 66 14.81 -18.73 6.20
C TRP A 66 14.02 -18.32 7.45
N GLU A 67 14.70 -17.72 8.44
CA GLU A 67 14.05 -17.15 9.62
C GLU A 67 13.14 -15.97 9.25
N GLN A 68 13.64 -15.06 8.38
CA GLN A 68 12.83 -13.96 7.87
C GLN A 68 11.62 -14.48 7.07
N GLU A 69 11.80 -15.53 6.28
CA GLU A 69 10.68 -16.17 5.57
C GLU A 69 9.64 -16.74 6.52
N SER A 70 10.08 -17.49 7.53
CA SER A 70 9.21 -18.09 8.55
C SER A 70 8.41 -17.02 9.28
N TYR A 71 9.05 -15.91 9.65
CA TYR A 71 8.39 -14.76 10.25
C TYR A 71 7.32 -14.16 9.34
N ILE A 72 7.63 -13.93 8.06
CA ILE A 72 6.70 -13.37 7.08
C ILE A 72 5.50 -14.28 6.88
N ARG A 73 5.73 -15.59 6.74
CA ARG A 73 4.66 -16.59 6.57
C ARG A 73 3.75 -16.63 7.80
N GLN A 74 4.31 -16.70 9.00
CA GLN A 74 3.52 -16.66 10.24
C GLN A 74 2.72 -15.35 10.39
N TRP A 75 3.32 -14.21 10.05
CA TRP A 75 2.63 -12.92 10.10
C TRP A 75 1.45 -12.87 9.11
N LEU A 76 1.63 -13.46 7.93
CA LEU A 76 0.62 -13.52 6.88
C LEU A 76 -0.50 -14.50 7.23
N GLU A 77 -0.18 -15.70 7.72
CA GLU A 77 -1.16 -16.72 8.16
C GLU A 77 -2.14 -16.20 9.20
N ARG A 78 -1.69 -15.30 10.10
CA ARG A 78 -2.56 -14.63 11.09
C ARG A 78 -3.55 -13.62 10.47
N ARG A 79 -3.48 -13.37 9.16
CA ARG A 79 -4.18 -12.27 8.46
C ARG A 79 -4.90 -12.69 7.18
N ILE A 80 -4.71 -13.92 6.72
CA ILE A 80 -5.43 -14.48 5.57
C ILE A 80 -6.03 -15.83 5.95
N ALA A 81 -7.21 -16.14 5.41
CA ALA A 81 -7.95 -17.37 5.72
C ALA A 81 -7.50 -18.60 4.90
N PHE A 82 -6.35 -18.53 4.23
CA PHE A 82 -5.82 -19.59 3.38
C PHE A 82 -4.29 -19.68 3.49
N ILE A 83 -3.73 -20.84 3.18
CA ILE A 83 -2.28 -21.04 3.16
C ILE A 83 -1.75 -20.54 1.80
N PRO A 84 -0.85 -19.55 1.77
CA PRO A 84 -0.38 -18.98 0.53
C PRO A 84 0.75 -19.85 -0.08
N ASP A 85 0.57 -20.28 -1.33
CA ASP A 85 1.54 -21.09 -2.08
C ASP A 85 2.40 -20.24 -3.02
N PHE A 86 3.37 -19.51 -2.46
CA PHE A 86 4.36 -18.75 -3.23
C PHE A 86 5.78 -19.04 -2.76
N ASP A 87 6.74 -18.95 -3.69
CA ASP A 87 8.17 -19.02 -3.42
C ASP A 87 8.68 -17.66 -2.92
N LYS A 88 9.54 -17.65 -1.89
CA LYS A 88 10.26 -16.43 -1.47
C LYS A 88 11.69 -16.46 -1.99
N ARG A 89 12.14 -15.40 -2.64
CA ARG A 89 13.55 -15.16 -2.96
C ARG A 89 14.03 -13.86 -2.36
N SER A 90 15.35 -13.68 -2.33
CA SER A 90 15.91 -12.47 -1.77
C SER A 90 16.83 -11.69 -2.71
N ILE A 91 16.71 -10.37 -2.66
CA ILE A 91 17.62 -9.41 -3.29
C ILE A 91 18.56 -8.82 -2.24
N ILE A 92 19.81 -8.63 -2.61
CA ILE A 92 20.61 -7.55 -2.03
C ILE A 92 20.57 -6.45 -3.08
N PRO A 93 20.43 -5.15 -2.73
CA PRO A 93 20.43 -4.05 -3.70
C PRO A 93 21.83 -3.79 -4.29
N VAL A 94 22.54 -4.86 -4.67
CA VAL A 94 23.86 -4.87 -5.28
C VAL A 94 23.84 -5.90 -6.42
N GLY A 95 24.10 -5.45 -7.65
CA GLY A 95 24.15 -6.31 -8.84
C GLY A 95 22.87 -6.34 -9.67
N ASP A 96 22.82 -7.26 -10.65
CA ASP A 96 21.66 -7.47 -11.51
C ASP A 96 20.61 -8.34 -10.79
N ILE A 97 19.62 -7.69 -10.17
CA ILE A 97 18.52 -8.37 -9.47
C ILE A 97 17.63 -9.20 -10.41
N SER A 98 17.68 -8.97 -11.73
CA SER A 98 16.91 -9.76 -12.68
C SER A 98 17.42 -11.20 -12.76
N GLU A 99 18.69 -11.45 -12.42
CA GLU A 99 19.32 -12.79 -12.43
C GLU A 99 18.82 -13.72 -11.32
N ILE A 100 18.05 -13.19 -10.37
CA ILE A 100 17.38 -14.02 -9.36
C ILE A 100 16.36 -14.96 -9.99
N ILE A 101 15.79 -14.58 -11.13
CA ILE A 101 14.93 -15.43 -11.94
C ILE A 101 15.74 -15.94 -13.12
N SER A 102 15.84 -17.26 -13.31
CA SER A 102 16.58 -17.81 -14.45
C SER A 102 15.86 -17.54 -15.76
N ASP A 103 16.59 -17.62 -16.88
CA ASP A 103 16.03 -17.34 -18.22
C ASP A 103 14.89 -18.34 -18.59
N GLU A 104 14.88 -19.55 -18.03
CA GLU A 104 13.80 -20.53 -18.22
C GLU A 104 12.52 -20.19 -17.41
N GLU A 105 12.68 -19.52 -16.27
CA GLU A 105 11.57 -19.09 -15.42
C GLU A 105 11.05 -17.68 -15.76
N ALA A 106 11.78 -16.93 -16.58
CA ALA A 106 11.47 -15.56 -16.94
C ALA A 106 10.20 -15.45 -17.80
N ASP A 107 9.12 -14.92 -17.22
CA ASP A 107 7.85 -14.67 -17.91
C ASP A 107 7.31 -13.27 -17.60
N ILE A 108 6.65 -13.07 -16.45
CA ILE A 108 6.02 -11.79 -16.08
C ILE A 108 6.59 -11.28 -14.75
N PRO A 109 7.52 -10.32 -14.75
CA PRO A 109 7.90 -9.61 -13.54
C PRO A 109 6.95 -8.45 -13.25
N VAL A 110 6.60 -8.31 -11.98
CA VAL A 110 5.96 -7.14 -11.38
C VAL A 110 7.01 -6.42 -10.54
N ILE A 111 7.31 -5.18 -10.87
CA ILE A 111 8.35 -4.38 -10.22
C ILE A 111 7.66 -3.28 -9.40
N GLU A 112 7.76 -3.36 -8.09
CA GLU A 112 7.20 -2.39 -7.15
C GLU A 112 8.21 -1.25 -6.97
N GLU A 113 7.84 -0.03 -7.34
CA GLU A 113 8.74 1.13 -7.47
C GLU A 113 9.91 0.90 -8.46
N PRO A 114 9.62 0.73 -9.77
CA PRO A 114 10.63 0.41 -10.76
C PRO A 114 11.79 1.41 -10.84
N GLY A 115 11.55 2.70 -10.62
CA GLY A 115 12.63 3.69 -10.58
C GLY A 115 13.67 3.38 -9.50
N HIS A 116 13.23 2.96 -8.32
CA HIS A 116 14.11 2.63 -7.20
C HIS A 116 14.83 1.30 -7.38
N LEU A 117 14.13 0.28 -7.89
CA LEU A 117 14.74 -1.03 -8.12
C LEU A 117 15.74 -1.03 -9.28
N THR A 118 15.60 -0.11 -10.24
CA THR A 118 16.40 -0.13 -11.46
C THR A 118 17.38 1.03 -11.63
N TRP A 119 17.45 1.96 -10.68
CA TRP A 119 18.32 3.12 -10.78
C TRP A 119 19.80 2.77 -10.86
N PHE A 120 20.22 1.75 -10.10
CA PHE A 120 21.58 1.24 -10.06
C PHE A 120 21.72 -0.10 -10.81
N HIS A 121 20.78 -0.40 -11.71
CA HIS A 121 20.78 -1.64 -12.47
C HIS A 121 21.91 -1.64 -13.50
N GLN A 122 22.88 -2.53 -13.31
CA GLN A 122 24.02 -2.72 -14.21
C GLN A 122 23.87 -3.93 -15.16
N GLY A 123 22.65 -4.49 -15.20
CA GLY A 123 22.36 -5.78 -15.81
C GLY A 123 21.66 -5.75 -17.17
N LYS A 124 21.13 -6.90 -17.60
CA LYS A 124 20.35 -7.00 -18.86
C LYS A 124 19.11 -6.10 -18.80
N ARG A 125 18.66 -5.57 -19.95
CA ARG A 125 17.36 -4.89 -20.01
C ARG A 125 16.26 -5.89 -19.67
N TRP A 126 15.44 -5.56 -18.67
CA TRP A 126 14.34 -6.42 -18.22
C TRP A 126 13.38 -6.76 -19.36
N LYS A 127 13.16 -5.84 -20.29
CA LYS A 127 12.31 -6.08 -21.47
C LYS A 127 12.85 -7.11 -22.45
N THR A 128 14.15 -7.37 -22.41
CA THR A 128 14.79 -8.38 -23.25
C THR A 128 14.72 -9.74 -22.57
N LYS A 129 14.82 -9.78 -21.25
CA LYS A 129 14.78 -11.01 -20.46
C LYS A 129 13.36 -11.55 -20.26
N PHE A 130 12.40 -10.66 -19.99
CA PHE A 130 11.04 -11.05 -19.62
C PHE A 130 10.03 -10.69 -20.71
N ARG A 131 9.02 -11.54 -20.88
CA ARG A 131 7.97 -11.38 -21.90
C ARG A 131 7.11 -10.14 -21.66
N LEU A 132 6.76 -9.84 -20.41
CA LEU A 132 5.96 -8.67 -20.06
C LEU A 132 6.37 -8.12 -18.69
N VAL A 133 6.88 -6.89 -18.68
CA VAL A 133 7.36 -6.23 -17.46
C VAL A 133 6.34 -5.19 -17.01
N ILE A 134 5.76 -5.39 -15.83
CA ILE A 134 4.76 -4.50 -15.24
C ILE A 134 5.43 -3.75 -14.09
N GLY A 135 5.42 -2.42 -14.14
CA GLY A 135 5.84 -1.57 -13.03
C GLY A 135 4.64 -1.09 -12.23
N ILE A 136 4.73 -1.06 -10.90
CA ILE A 136 3.69 -0.50 -10.03
C ILE A 136 4.29 0.69 -9.26
N MET A 137 3.61 1.84 -9.29
CA MET A 137 4.02 3.06 -8.59
C MET A 137 3.13 3.27 -7.36
N HIS A 138 3.71 3.31 -6.17
CA HIS A 138 3.02 3.59 -4.91
C HIS A 138 3.21 5.04 -4.47
N THR A 139 4.42 5.57 -4.68
CA THR A 139 4.93 6.73 -3.97
C THR A 139 5.13 7.90 -4.92
N ASN A 140 4.70 9.08 -4.49
CA ASN A 140 4.99 10.32 -5.20
C ASN A 140 6.30 10.95 -4.71
N TYR A 141 7.43 10.41 -5.15
CA TYR A 141 8.76 10.93 -4.78
C TYR A 141 9.01 12.38 -5.21
N LEU A 142 8.34 12.86 -6.27
CA LEU A 142 8.51 14.25 -6.71
C LEU A 142 8.03 15.23 -5.64
N GLU A 143 6.96 14.92 -4.91
CA GLU A 143 6.47 15.78 -3.84
C GLU A 143 7.39 15.79 -2.61
N TYR A 144 8.04 14.65 -2.30
CA TYR A 144 9.07 14.63 -1.25
C TYR A 144 10.23 15.55 -1.62
N VAL A 145 10.76 15.41 -2.83
CA VAL A 145 11.90 16.20 -3.30
C VAL A 145 11.56 17.69 -3.39
N LYS A 146 10.33 18.06 -3.78
CA LYS A 146 9.89 19.46 -3.79
C LYS A 146 9.97 20.16 -2.44
N ARG A 147 9.95 19.42 -1.33
CA ARG A 147 10.04 19.94 0.04
C ARG A 147 11.49 20.24 0.47
N GLU A 148 12.49 19.78 -0.29
CA GLU A 148 13.89 20.05 -0.01
C GLU A 148 14.36 21.42 -0.54
N LYS A 149 15.52 21.87 -0.07
CA LYS A 149 16.14 23.13 -0.52
C LYS A 149 16.51 23.00 -2.01
N ASN A 150 16.05 23.91 -2.85
CA ASN A 150 16.09 23.83 -4.33
C ASN A 150 15.26 22.67 -4.93
N GLY A 151 14.33 22.11 -4.16
CA GLY A 151 13.56 20.91 -4.49
C GLY A 151 12.73 20.98 -5.77
N ARG A 152 12.28 22.16 -6.21
CA ARG A 152 11.49 22.30 -7.44
C ARG A 152 12.30 21.99 -8.70
N LEU A 153 13.54 22.50 -8.79
CA LEU A 153 14.42 22.22 -9.92
C LEU A 153 14.86 20.74 -9.90
N LEU A 154 15.18 20.23 -8.72
CA LEU A 154 15.56 18.83 -8.55
C LEU A 154 14.41 17.89 -8.89
N ALA A 155 13.19 18.18 -8.43
CA ALA A 155 12.00 17.41 -8.79
C ALA A 155 11.69 17.48 -10.29
N PHE A 156 11.93 18.62 -10.94
CA PHE A 156 11.79 18.72 -12.39
C PHE A 156 12.76 17.77 -13.10
N LEU A 157 14.05 17.78 -12.75
CA LEU A 157 15.05 16.88 -13.35
C LEU A 157 14.73 15.40 -13.03
N LEU A 158 14.38 15.12 -11.78
CA LEU A 158 14.02 13.79 -11.30
C LEU A 158 12.82 13.21 -12.05
N LYS A 159 11.81 14.04 -12.38
CA LYS A 159 10.66 13.63 -13.17
C LYS A 159 11.10 13.00 -14.50
N TYR A 160 11.99 13.66 -15.23
CA TYR A 160 12.45 13.13 -16.53
C TYR A 160 13.31 11.88 -16.36
N LEU A 161 14.21 11.86 -15.38
CA LEU A 161 15.04 10.68 -15.09
C LEU A 161 14.17 9.46 -14.74
N ASN A 162 13.20 9.62 -13.85
CA ASN A 162 12.26 8.56 -13.48
C ASN A 162 11.49 8.06 -14.71
N SER A 163 10.91 8.98 -15.51
CA SER A 163 10.18 8.60 -16.72
C SER A 163 11.04 7.85 -17.72
N TRP A 164 12.30 8.25 -17.88
CA TRP A 164 13.25 7.61 -18.78
C TRP A 164 13.63 6.20 -18.32
N VAL A 165 14.04 6.06 -17.05
CA VAL A 165 14.41 4.77 -16.44
C VAL A 165 13.24 3.79 -16.49
N VAL A 166 12.05 4.20 -16.03
CA VAL A 166 10.85 3.35 -16.06
C VAL A 166 10.47 2.97 -17.49
N SER A 167 10.64 3.87 -18.46
CA SER A 167 10.37 3.57 -19.86
C SER A 167 11.36 2.58 -20.49
N ILE A 168 12.59 2.50 -19.98
CA ILE A 168 13.58 1.50 -20.40
C ILE A 168 13.19 0.11 -19.88
N TYR A 169 12.78 0.02 -18.61
CA TYR A 169 12.61 -1.27 -17.94
C TYR A 169 11.18 -1.83 -17.98
N CYS A 170 10.14 -0.99 -17.99
CA CYS A 170 8.73 -1.43 -17.90
C CYS A 170 7.97 -1.34 -19.23
N HIS A 171 7.27 -2.42 -19.60
CA HIS A 171 6.38 -2.44 -20.77
C HIS A 171 5.08 -1.68 -20.49
N LYS A 172 4.52 -1.91 -19.30
CA LYS A 172 3.32 -1.25 -18.78
C LYS A 172 3.61 -0.73 -17.38
N VAL A 173 3.01 0.41 -17.03
CA VAL A 173 3.08 0.97 -15.68
C VAL A 173 1.66 1.04 -15.12
N ILE A 174 1.50 0.63 -13.88
CA ILE A 174 0.27 0.77 -13.11
C ILE A 174 0.56 1.77 -12.01
N ARG A 175 -0.29 2.76 -11.91
CA ARG A 175 -0.26 3.76 -10.86
C ARG A 175 -1.43 3.52 -9.95
N LEU A 176 -1.20 3.57 -8.64
CA LEU A 176 -2.29 3.40 -7.68
C LEU A 176 -3.21 4.61 -7.61
N SER A 177 -2.74 5.79 -8.04
CA SER A 177 -3.52 7.03 -7.97
C SER A 177 -3.07 8.07 -8.99
N THR A 178 -3.92 9.08 -9.22
CA THR A 178 -3.55 10.31 -9.98
C THR A 178 -2.48 11.14 -9.27
N ALA A 179 -2.28 10.94 -7.95
CA ALA A 179 -1.29 11.66 -7.18
C ALA A 179 0.15 11.25 -7.54
N THR A 180 0.38 10.06 -8.10
CA THR A 180 1.74 9.66 -8.54
C THR A 180 2.19 10.41 -9.82
N GLN A 181 3.47 10.32 -10.16
CA GLN A 181 4.02 10.92 -11.39
C GLN A 181 3.45 10.24 -12.66
N ASP A 182 3.17 11.00 -13.72
CA ASP A 182 2.76 10.46 -15.03
C ASP A 182 3.91 9.76 -15.74
N TYR A 183 3.64 8.56 -16.24
CA TYR A 183 4.59 7.73 -16.97
C TYR A 183 4.04 7.35 -18.35
N PRO A 184 4.89 7.24 -19.38
CA PRO A 184 4.47 6.70 -20.67
C PRO A 184 3.88 5.29 -20.51
N ARG A 185 2.74 5.04 -21.18
CA ARG A 185 2.01 3.76 -21.13
C ARG A 185 1.48 3.40 -19.74
N SER A 186 1.33 4.37 -18.84
CA SER A 186 0.70 4.10 -17.54
C SER A 186 -0.81 4.00 -17.60
N ILE A 187 -1.39 3.24 -16.67
CA ILE A 187 -2.82 3.29 -16.31
C ILE A 187 -2.94 3.56 -14.82
N ILE A 188 -4.09 4.07 -14.39
CA ILE A 188 -4.44 4.15 -12.97
C ILE A 188 -5.32 2.96 -12.67
N CYS A 189 -4.87 2.10 -11.75
CA CYS A 189 -5.60 0.91 -11.34
C CYS A 189 -5.11 0.49 -9.97
N ASN A 190 -6.05 0.19 -9.07
CA ASN A 190 -5.70 -0.38 -7.78
C ASN A 190 -5.50 -1.90 -7.95
N VAL A 191 -4.30 -2.37 -7.63
CA VAL A 191 -3.88 -3.77 -7.88
C VAL A 191 -3.52 -4.51 -6.59
N HIS A 192 -3.61 -3.82 -5.46
CA HIS A 192 -3.37 -4.39 -4.14
C HIS A 192 -4.72 -4.80 -3.55
N GLY A 193 -4.88 -6.10 -3.27
CA GLY A 193 -6.03 -6.58 -2.52
C GLY A 193 -6.05 -5.91 -1.15
N VAL A 194 -7.16 -5.29 -0.79
CA VAL A 194 -7.34 -4.68 0.54
C VAL A 194 -7.47 -5.83 1.55
N ASN A 195 -6.56 -5.91 2.53
CA ASN A 195 -6.78 -6.79 3.67
C ASN A 195 -7.98 -6.26 4.46
N PRO A 196 -8.97 -7.06 4.84
CA PRO A 196 -10.09 -6.60 5.67
C PRO A 196 -9.62 -5.94 6.98
N LYS A 197 -8.46 -6.33 7.51
CA LYS A 197 -7.81 -5.71 8.68
C LYS A 197 -7.26 -4.30 8.42
N PHE A 198 -7.08 -3.89 7.17
CA PHE A 198 -6.74 -2.50 6.83
C PHE A 198 -7.90 -1.54 7.11
N LEU A 199 -9.11 -2.08 7.32
CA LEU A 199 -10.32 -1.37 7.76
C LEU A 199 -10.41 -1.28 9.31
N GLU A 200 -9.33 -1.61 10.04
CA GLU A 200 -9.32 -1.61 11.51
C GLU A 200 -9.20 -0.18 12.12
N MET A 201 -9.89 0.05 13.23
CA MET A 201 -9.85 1.26 14.06
C MET A 201 -8.53 1.35 14.85
N VAL A 202 -7.63 2.26 14.45
CA VAL A 202 -6.32 2.49 15.09
C VAL A 202 -6.11 3.99 15.28
N TRP A 203 -5.54 4.45 16.40
CA TRP A 203 -5.31 5.88 16.63
C TRP A 203 -4.55 6.58 15.50
N SER A 204 -3.59 5.89 14.89
CA SER A 204 -2.80 6.36 13.74
C SER A 204 -3.59 6.59 12.45
N LYS A 205 -4.88 6.22 12.41
CA LYS A 205 -5.84 6.50 11.34
C LYS A 205 -6.63 7.80 11.56
N GLY A 206 -6.22 8.65 12.50
CA GLY A 206 -6.79 9.99 12.70
C GLY A 206 -7.97 10.05 13.66
N TYR A 207 -8.31 8.92 14.31
CA TYR A 207 -9.42 8.86 15.28
C TYR A 207 -9.20 9.78 16.48
N GLY A 208 -7.95 10.00 16.91
CA GLY A 208 -7.63 10.86 18.04
C GLY A 208 -7.91 12.32 17.72
N GLU A 209 -7.44 12.76 16.55
CA GLU A 209 -7.67 14.09 16.01
C GLU A 209 -9.17 14.33 15.75
N LEU A 210 -9.89 13.34 15.23
CA LEU A 210 -11.33 13.42 15.01
C LEU A 210 -12.10 13.60 16.32
N LEU A 211 -11.86 12.74 17.31
CA LEU A 211 -12.54 12.84 18.61
C LEU A 211 -12.21 14.16 19.30
N LYS A 212 -10.97 14.65 19.18
CA LYS A 212 -10.58 15.97 19.66
C LYS A 212 -11.36 17.08 18.95
N LEU A 213 -11.48 17.03 17.62
CA LEU A 213 -12.19 18.04 16.84
C LEU A 213 -13.69 18.04 17.16
N ILE A 214 -14.30 16.86 17.27
CA ILE A 214 -15.70 16.72 17.73
C ILE A 214 -15.84 17.34 19.11
N ARG A 215 -14.92 17.05 20.04
CA ARG A 215 -14.93 17.59 21.40
C ARG A 215 -14.87 19.12 21.44
N ASP A 216 -14.00 19.70 20.64
CA ASP A 216 -13.76 21.14 20.65
C ASP A 216 -14.96 21.90 20.00
N HIS A 217 -15.74 21.23 19.14
CA HIS A 217 -16.90 21.81 18.41
C HIS A 217 -18.29 21.23 18.79
N GLN A 218 -18.44 20.54 19.93
CA GLN A 218 -19.70 19.84 20.28
C GLN A 218 -20.96 20.71 20.30
N LYS A 219 -20.83 22.01 20.59
CA LYS A 219 -21.96 22.94 20.60
C LYS A 219 -22.49 23.23 19.20
N GLU A 220 -21.58 23.32 18.23
CA GLU A 220 -21.88 23.61 16.83
C GLU A 220 -22.41 22.37 16.12
N LEU A 221 -21.94 21.19 16.54
CA LEU A 221 -22.35 19.89 16.02
C LEU A 221 -23.59 19.33 16.73
N ALA A 222 -24.25 20.12 17.60
CA ALA A 222 -25.39 19.65 18.39
C ALA A 222 -26.53 19.16 17.48
N GLY A 223 -26.98 17.92 17.71
CA GLY A 223 -28.02 17.26 16.90
C GLY A 223 -27.49 16.31 15.82
N LEU A 224 -26.17 16.25 15.60
CA LEU A 224 -25.55 15.21 14.78
C LEU A 224 -25.35 13.92 15.58
N GLU A 225 -25.60 12.79 14.92
CA GLU A 225 -25.24 11.47 15.42
C GLU A 225 -24.12 10.92 14.55
N ILE A 226 -23.09 10.38 15.20
CA ILE A 226 -21.91 9.85 14.52
C ILE A 226 -21.79 8.38 14.87
N ASP A 227 -21.85 7.52 13.85
CA ASP A 227 -21.59 6.10 13.98
C ASP A 227 -20.20 5.77 13.41
N MET A 228 -19.37 5.17 14.25
CA MET A 228 -17.99 4.80 13.94
C MET A 228 -17.91 3.29 13.86
N TYR A 229 -17.40 2.76 12.75
CA TYR A 229 -17.25 1.33 12.52
C TYR A 229 -15.78 0.96 12.39
N GLY A 230 -15.41 -0.16 13.01
CA GLY A 230 -14.08 -0.73 12.91
C GLY A 230 -13.81 -1.72 14.04
N ASN A 231 -12.82 -2.58 13.84
CA ASN A 231 -12.25 -3.41 14.90
C ASN A 231 -10.79 -2.97 15.07
N GLY A 232 -10.15 -3.09 16.22
CA GLY A 232 -8.72 -2.75 16.31
C GLY A 232 -8.19 -2.73 17.72
N GLU A 233 -6.87 -2.69 17.85
CA GLU A 233 -6.16 -2.74 19.14
C GLU A 233 -6.57 -1.59 20.07
N ASP A 234 -6.99 -0.46 19.50
CA ASP A 234 -7.40 0.75 20.24
C ASP A 234 -8.93 0.88 20.42
N SER A 235 -9.73 -0.09 19.95
CA SER A 235 -11.19 0.04 19.89
C SER A 235 -11.84 0.36 21.24
N ASP A 236 -11.35 -0.23 22.33
CA ASP A 236 -11.87 0.02 23.68
C ASP A 236 -11.57 1.45 24.14
N GLN A 237 -10.38 1.96 23.83
CA GLN A 237 -9.96 3.33 24.19
C GLN A 237 -10.73 4.37 23.37
N VAL A 238 -10.95 4.10 22.08
CA VAL A 238 -11.78 4.94 21.19
C VAL A 238 -13.21 5.00 21.73
N LYS A 239 -13.77 3.87 22.15
CA LYS A 239 -15.11 3.80 22.76
C LYS A 239 -15.19 4.57 24.07
N GLU A 240 -14.19 4.46 24.93
CA GLU A 240 -14.13 5.23 26.18
C GLU A 240 -14.02 6.74 25.92
N ALA A 241 -13.22 7.15 24.94
CA ALA A 241 -13.07 8.55 24.54
C ALA A 241 -14.38 9.10 23.93
N ALA A 242 -15.06 8.32 23.10
CA ALA A 242 -16.35 8.69 22.50
C ALA A 242 -17.44 8.89 23.58
N ASN A 243 -17.51 8.00 24.58
CA ASN A 243 -18.48 8.10 25.68
C ASN A 243 -18.31 9.35 26.57
N LYS A 244 -17.15 10.02 26.52
CA LYS A 244 -16.88 11.27 27.25
C LYS A 244 -17.41 12.51 26.52
N LEU A 245 -17.89 12.37 25.27
CA LEU A 245 -18.42 13.46 24.48
C LEU A 245 -19.90 13.71 24.82
N LYS A 246 -20.37 14.96 24.70
CA LYS A 246 -21.81 15.28 24.82
C LYS A 246 -22.60 14.96 23.56
N LEU A 247 -21.91 14.78 22.43
CA LEU A 247 -22.48 14.38 21.16
C LEU A 247 -22.71 12.87 21.15
N VAL A 248 -23.76 12.41 20.46
CA VAL A 248 -24.02 10.98 20.30
C VAL A 248 -23.01 10.40 19.32
N VAL A 249 -22.00 9.71 19.87
CA VAL A 249 -20.98 8.99 19.10
C VAL A 249 -21.05 7.51 19.46
N ARG A 250 -21.53 6.68 18.54
CA ARG A 250 -21.69 5.24 18.71
C ARG A 250 -20.53 4.52 18.03
N VAL A 251 -19.88 3.62 18.76
CA VAL A 251 -18.76 2.83 18.26
C VAL A 251 -19.20 1.38 18.09
N HIS A 252 -19.23 0.93 16.84
CA HIS A 252 -19.65 -0.41 16.42
C HIS A 252 -18.46 -1.25 15.98
N PRO A 253 -18.56 -2.59 16.06
CA PRO A 253 -17.60 -3.48 15.43
C PRO A 253 -17.46 -3.20 13.94
N GLY A 254 -16.32 -3.59 13.38
CA GLY A 254 -16.06 -3.55 11.95
C GLY A 254 -17.13 -4.31 11.18
N CYS A 255 -17.65 -3.68 10.14
CA CYS A 255 -18.70 -4.18 9.26
C CYS A 255 -18.23 -4.02 7.80
N ASP A 256 -18.71 -4.89 6.92
CA ASP A 256 -18.37 -4.82 5.50
C ASP A 256 -18.98 -3.55 4.91
N HIS A 257 -18.17 -2.68 4.31
CA HIS A 257 -18.60 -1.39 3.78
C HIS A 257 -19.64 -1.49 2.65
N ALA A 258 -19.83 -2.68 2.05
CA ALA A 258 -20.89 -2.98 1.10
C ALA A 258 -22.23 -3.41 1.75
N ASP A 259 -22.29 -3.49 3.08
CA ASP A 259 -23.50 -3.86 3.81
C ASP A 259 -24.62 -2.82 3.60
N PRO A 260 -25.87 -3.25 3.31
CA PRO A 260 -27.01 -2.34 3.13
C PRO A 260 -27.26 -1.40 4.31
N LEU A 261 -26.78 -1.73 5.52
CA LEU A 261 -26.79 -0.84 6.68
C LEU A 261 -26.21 0.55 6.36
N PHE A 262 -25.22 0.61 5.46
CA PHE A 262 -24.57 1.86 5.13
C PHE A 262 -25.36 2.73 4.17
N HIS A 263 -26.40 2.22 3.49
CA HIS A 263 -27.14 2.98 2.47
C HIS A 263 -27.83 4.22 3.03
N ASP A 264 -28.30 4.16 4.28
CA ASP A 264 -29.05 5.25 4.92
C ASP A 264 -28.17 6.42 5.39
N TYR A 265 -26.84 6.26 5.39
CA TYR A 265 -25.92 7.35 5.75
C TYR A 265 -25.70 8.31 4.58
N GLU A 266 -25.96 9.60 4.78
CA GLU A 266 -25.72 10.62 3.75
C GLU A 266 -24.25 11.07 3.69
N ILE A 267 -23.56 11.05 4.83
CA ILE A 267 -22.20 11.60 4.97
C ILE A 267 -21.23 10.49 5.37
N PHE A 268 -20.09 10.42 4.68
CA PHE A 268 -18.96 9.58 5.04
C PHE A 268 -17.76 10.44 5.46
N LEU A 269 -17.13 10.09 6.57
CA LEU A 269 -15.99 10.83 7.12
C LEU A 269 -14.75 9.93 7.19
N ASN A 270 -13.68 10.34 6.51
CA ASN A 270 -12.36 9.73 6.64
C ASN A 270 -11.39 10.69 7.35
N PRO A 271 -11.03 10.43 8.63
CA PRO A 271 -10.13 11.30 9.38
C PRO A 271 -8.65 11.00 9.10
N SER A 272 -8.34 9.96 8.32
CA SER A 272 -6.97 9.51 8.08
C SER A 272 -6.18 10.52 7.24
N THR A 273 -4.95 10.80 7.71
CA THR A 273 -3.94 11.60 6.99
C THR A 273 -2.81 10.74 6.45
N THR A 274 -2.83 9.43 6.71
CA THR A 274 -1.75 8.50 6.40
C THR A 274 -2.10 7.55 5.24
N ASP A 275 -3.35 7.55 4.78
CA ASP A 275 -3.76 6.76 3.62
C ASP A 275 -3.07 7.28 2.36
N VAL A 276 -2.74 6.38 1.41
CA VAL A 276 -2.23 6.76 0.08
C VAL A 276 -3.40 7.10 -0.85
N VAL A 277 -4.40 6.21 -0.90
CA VAL A 277 -5.77 6.42 -1.42
C VAL A 277 -6.67 5.50 -0.61
N CYS A 278 -7.66 6.05 0.08
CA CYS A 278 -8.58 5.25 0.89
C CYS A 278 -9.68 4.64 0.01
N THR A 279 -9.74 3.31 -0.06
CA THR A 279 -10.75 2.61 -0.86
C THR A 279 -12.16 2.85 -0.35
N THR A 280 -12.34 2.92 0.97
CA THR A 280 -13.64 3.22 1.59
C THR A 280 -14.12 4.63 1.25
N THR A 281 -13.22 5.60 1.10
CA THR A 281 -13.56 6.93 0.59
C THR A 281 -14.05 6.88 -0.87
N ALA A 282 -13.40 6.08 -1.72
CA ALA A 282 -13.82 5.91 -3.12
C ALA A 282 -15.20 5.23 -3.23
N GLU A 283 -15.45 4.21 -2.40
CA GLU A 283 -16.73 3.48 -2.35
C GLU A 283 -17.86 4.37 -1.84
N ALA A 284 -17.61 5.19 -0.81
CA ALA A 284 -18.59 6.17 -0.33
C ALA A 284 -19.02 7.16 -1.42
N LEU A 285 -18.07 7.68 -2.21
CA LEU A 285 -18.37 8.52 -3.36
C LEU A 285 -19.19 7.77 -4.42
N ALA A 286 -18.86 6.51 -4.70
CA ALA A 286 -19.60 5.67 -5.64
C ALA A 286 -21.06 5.41 -5.18
N MET A 287 -21.29 5.36 -3.87
CA MET A 287 -22.61 5.27 -3.25
C MET A 287 -23.36 6.61 -3.21
N GLY A 288 -22.80 7.69 -3.76
CA GLY A 288 -23.42 9.02 -3.78
C GLY A 288 -23.42 9.73 -2.43
N LYS A 289 -22.53 9.35 -1.51
CA LYS A 289 -22.41 9.97 -0.19
C LYS A 289 -21.59 11.26 -0.27
N ILE A 290 -21.92 12.23 0.57
CA ILE A 290 -21.08 13.40 0.81
C ILE A 290 -19.84 12.94 1.56
N VAL A 291 -18.66 13.23 1.02
CA VAL A 291 -17.39 12.77 1.61
C VAL A 291 -16.65 13.94 2.28
N ILE A 292 -16.31 13.75 3.55
CA ILE A 292 -15.46 14.65 4.33
C ILE A 292 -14.14 13.94 4.59
N CYS A 293 -13.04 14.55 4.15
CA CYS A 293 -11.69 14.02 4.34
C CYS A 293 -10.76 15.09 4.90
N ALA A 294 -9.72 14.67 5.62
CA ALA A 294 -8.65 15.57 6.01
C ALA A 294 -8.02 16.22 4.75
N ASN A 295 -7.76 17.53 4.82
CA ASN A 295 -7.11 18.27 3.74
C ASN A 295 -5.62 17.89 3.67
N HIS A 296 -5.34 16.80 2.96
CA HIS A 296 -4.03 16.19 2.85
C HIS A 296 -3.78 15.73 1.39
N PRO A 297 -2.54 15.79 0.86
CA PRO A 297 -2.26 15.46 -0.54
C PRO A 297 -2.71 14.07 -1.00
N SER A 298 -2.80 13.09 -0.08
CA SER A 298 -3.32 11.77 -0.41
C SER A 298 -4.81 11.74 -0.74
N ASN A 299 -5.55 12.74 -0.28
CA ASN A 299 -6.98 12.89 -0.55
C ASN A 299 -7.26 13.83 -1.75
N ASP A 300 -6.24 14.39 -2.41
CA ASP A 300 -6.42 15.30 -3.54
C ASP A 300 -7.16 14.64 -4.72
N PHE A 301 -7.02 13.31 -4.88
CA PHE A 301 -7.81 12.55 -5.86
C PHE A 301 -9.32 12.69 -5.63
N PHE A 302 -9.78 12.78 -4.39
CA PHE A 302 -11.21 12.84 -4.09
C PHE A 302 -11.81 14.24 -4.36
N LYS A 303 -10.98 15.29 -4.37
CA LYS A 303 -11.42 16.68 -4.60
C LYS A 303 -11.99 16.94 -5.99
N GLN A 304 -11.75 16.04 -6.96
CA GLN A 304 -12.27 16.17 -8.31
C GLN A 304 -13.75 15.74 -8.43
N PHE A 305 -14.29 15.05 -7.42
CA PHE A 305 -15.68 14.61 -7.39
C PHE A 305 -16.52 15.66 -6.65
N SER A 306 -17.67 16.01 -7.21
CA SER A 306 -18.62 16.93 -6.58
C SER A 306 -19.33 16.25 -5.41
N ASN A 307 -19.53 17.00 -4.33
CA ASN A 307 -20.47 16.66 -3.26
C ASN A 307 -21.89 17.02 -3.68
#